data_AF-A0A954CRY0-F1
#
_entry.id   AF-A0A954CRY0-F1
#
_cell.length_a   1.000
_cell.length_b   1.000
_cell.length_c   1.000
_cell.angle_alpha   90.00
_cell.angle_beta   90.00
_cell.angle_gamma   90.00
#
_symmetry.space_group_name_H-M   'P 1'
#
loop_
_entity.id
_entity.type
_entity.pdbx_description
1 polymer ?
#
loop_
_entity_poly.entity_id
_entity_poly.type
_entity_poly.pdbx_seq_one_letter_code
_entity_poly.pdbx_strand_id
1 'polypeptide(L)'
;MKALPSVEALWQKNKDRGLHIFLVESQGHGQEELTKYAADKGLTFPIAIRNSCDFNGYKGGNGLPYAFVVGPDGKVVWQGRSGYGAVCLEQLERIKYPGLGKLEVAPECVKAATAFAEGDFAGAREDAVKVKEKEADNAAAVADAEFIIERVDAKIASLRAKIDDAKSKRRYLEALRTLEELSGKGFKGMEVADQAKDEAKELKKEQKDEIKAWEQLEKTVEANEKARDDADKKKNLIK
;
A
#
# COMPACT_ATOMS: atom_id res chain seq x y z
N MET A 1 -15.83 20.94 -3.94
CA MET A 1 -15.90 19.59 -4.53
C MET A 1 -16.58 18.62 -3.55
N LYS A 2 -17.82 18.19 -3.80
CA LYS A 2 -18.54 17.23 -2.92
C LYS A 2 -18.14 15.75 -3.14
N ALA A 3 -17.42 15.44 -4.22
CA ALA A 3 -17.12 14.06 -4.63
C ALA A 3 -15.88 13.44 -3.94
N LEU A 4 -14.92 14.23 -3.45
CA LEU A 4 -13.65 13.68 -2.93
C LEU A 4 -13.81 12.82 -1.67
N PRO A 5 -14.68 13.14 -0.69
CA PRO A 5 -14.93 12.23 0.43
C PRO A 5 -15.51 10.87 0.00
N SER A 6 -16.34 10.83 -1.06
CA SER A 6 -16.82 9.55 -1.59
C SER A 6 -15.72 8.76 -2.32
N VAL A 7 -14.73 9.43 -2.91
CA VAL A 7 -13.54 8.79 -3.50
C VAL A 7 -12.66 8.21 -2.40
N GLU A 8 -12.44 8.94 -1.31
CA GLU A 8 -11.71 8.45 -0.14
C GLU A 8 -12.39 7.20 0.44
N ALA A 9 -13.71 7.23 0.64
CA ALA A 9 -14.46 6.08 1.14
C ALA A 9 -14.37 4.87 0.19
N LEU A 10 -14.44 5.11 -1.13
CA LEU A 10 -14.26 4.06 -2.14
C LEU A 10 -12.86 3.45 -2.04
N TRP A 11 -11.82 4.27 -1.89
CA TRP A 11 -10.45 3.80 -1.77
C TRP A 11 -10.23 3.02 -0.47
N GLN A 12 -10.59 3.57 0.69
CA GLN A 12 -10.40 2.90 1.98
C GLN A 12 -11.05 1.52 2.03
N LYS A 13 -12.23 1.37 1.43
CA LYS A 13 -12.94 0.09 1.37
C LYS A 13 -12.27 -0.95 0.46
N ASN A 14 -11.47 -0.52 -0.52
CA ASN A 14 -10.99 -1.40 -1.59
C ASN A 14 -9.48 -1.37 -1.84
N LYS A 15 -8.70 -0.57 -1.11
CA LYS A 15 -7.24 -0.46 -1.30
C LYS A 15 -6.54 -1.82 -1.17
N ASP A 16 -6.97 -2.63 -0.21
CA ASP A 16 -6.41 -3.97 0.04
C ASP A 16 -6.91 -5.01 -0.98
N ARG A 17 -7.92 -4.66 -1.79
CA ARG A 17 -8.38 -5.47 -2.94
C ARG A 17 -7.64 -5.13 -4.24
N GLY A 18 -6.66 -4.22 -4.19
CA GLY A 18 -5.89 -3.77 -5.36
C GLY A 18 -6.38 -2.46 -5.99
N LEU A 19 -7.30 -1.73 -5.36
CA LEU A 19 -7.70 -0.41 -5.86
C LEU A 19 -6.66 0.65 -5.49
N HIS A 20 -6.04 1.24 -6.51
CA HIS A 20 -5.22 2.42 -6.34
C HIS A 20 -5.95 3.64 -6.88
N ILE A 21 -5.94 4.74 -6.13
CA ILE A 21 -6.48 6.03 -6.56
C ILE A 21 -5.37 7.07 -6.43
N PHE A 22 -5.17 7.84 -7.50
CA PHE A 22 -4.28 9.00 -7.51
C PHE A 22 -5.11 10.22 -7.88
N LEU A 23 -5.13 11.23 -7.02
CA LEU A 23 -5.69 12.53 -7.38
C LEU A 23 -4.62 13.34 -8.10
N VAL A 24 -4.90 13.74 -9.34
CA VAL A 24 -3.99 14.57 -10.11
C VAL A 24 -4.42 16.03 -9.99
N GLU A 25 -3.58 16.84 -9.36
CA GLU A 25 -3.76 18.29 -9.33
C GLU A 25 -3.51 18.86 -10.73
N SER A 26 -4.45 19.64 -11.26
CA SER A 26 -4.33 20.24 -12.61
C SER A 26 -4.69 21.72 -12.68
N GLN A 27 -4.98 22.35 -11.54
CA GLN A 27 -5.40 23.74 -11.42
C GLN A 27 -4.25 24.66 -10.98
N GLY A 28 -3.05 24.13 -10.73
CA GLY A 28 -1.85 24.91 -10.42
C GLY A 28 -1.64 25.18 -8.93
N HIS A 29 -2.32 24.46 -8.04
CA HIS A 29 -2.13 24.61 -6.59
C HIS A 29 -0.78 24.08 -6.13
N GLY A 30 -0.19 24.76 -5.14
CA GLY A 30 1.07 24.36 -4.53
C GLY A 30 0.93 23.22 -3.52
N GLN A 31 2.05 22.62 -3.11
CA GLN A 31 2.08 21.51 -2.15
C GLN A 31 1.40 21.88 -0.82
N GLU A 32 1.67 23.07 -0.27
CA GLU A 32 1.13 23.51 1.01
C GLU A 32 -0.41 23.62 0.98
N GLU A 33 -0.96 24.21 -0.09
CA GLU A 33 -2.40 24.35 -0.29
C GLU A 33 -3.09 22.99 -0.38
N LEU A 34 -2.46 22.05 -1.11
CA LEU A 34 -2.97 20.69 -1.25
C LEU A 34 -2.89 19.89 0.04
N THR A 35 -1.81 20.01 0.80
CA THR A 35 -1.68 19.36 2.11
C THR A 35 -2.75 19.85 3.07
N LYS A 36 -2.98 21.17 3.13
CA LYS A 36 -4.05 21.74 3.95
C LYS A 36 -5.43 21.25 3.49
N TYR A 37 -5.69 21.30 2.19
CA TYR A 37 -6.96 20.85 1.63
C TYR A 37 -7.22 19.36 1.88
N ALA A 38 -6.20 18.51 1.73
CA ALA A 38 -6.28 17.08 2.01
C ALA A 38 -6.62 16.82 3.49
N ALA A 39 -5.95 17.52 4.41
CA ALA A 39 -6.22 17.45 5.84
C ALA A 39 -7.67 17.89 6.16
N ASP A 40 -8.10 19.04 5.64
CA ASP A 40 -9.45 19.58 5.84
C ASP A 40 -10.56 18.66 5.29
N LYS A 41 -10.23 17.78 4.35
CA LYS A 41 -11.17 16.85 3.70
C LYS A 41 -10.96 15.39 4.11
N GLY A 42 -10.01 15.11 5.00
CA GLY A 42 -9.67 13.75 5.44
C GLY A 42 -9.21 12.85 4.30
N LEU A 43 -8.54 13.39 3.28
CA LEU A 43 -8.04 12.62 2.14
C LEU A 43 -6.70 11.98 2.52
N THR A 44 -6.57 10.68 2.27
CA THR A 44 -5.34 9.95 2.58
C THR A 44 -4.79 9.16 1.39
N PHE A 45 -5.52 9.13 0.26
CA PHE A 45 -4.96 8.63 -1.00
C PHE A 45 -3.86 9.57 -1.55
N PRO A 46 -2.91 9.05 -2.35
CA PRO A 46 -1.87 9.86 -2.96
C PRO A 46 -2.39 11.00 -3.86
N ILE A 47 -1.79 12.19 -3.74
CA ILE A 47 -2.04 13.35 -4.59
C ILE A 47 -0.78 13.62 -5.43
N ALA A 48 -0.90 13.53 -6.75
CA ALA A 48 0.16 13.85 -7.70
C ALA A 48 0.02 15.30 -8.17
N ILE A 49 1.11 16.07 -8.11
CA ILE A 49 1.14 17.47 -8.54
C ILE A 49 1.62 17.50 -9.99
N ARG A 50 0.81 18.01 -10.93
CA ARG A 50 1.12 17.97 -12.38
C ARG A 50 2.46 18.59 -12.75
N ASN A 51 2.99 19.53 -11.97
CA ASN A 51 4.30 20.13 -12.24
C ASN A 51 5.47 19.12 -12.20
N SER A 52 5.26 17.91 -11.68
CA SER A 52 6.26 16.83 -11.66
C SER A 52 5.99 15.69 -12.67
N CYS A 53 4.90 15.72 -13.46
CA CYS A 53 4.51 14.60 -14.33
C CYS A 53 3.80 15.06 -15.63
N ASP A 54 4.15 14.48 -16.78
CA ASP A 54 3.45 14.72 -18.05
C ASP A 54 2.16 13.90 -18.16
N PHE A 55 1.02 14.54 -17.88
CA PHE A 55 -0.32 13.96 -18.06
C PHE A 55 -0.99 14.35 -19.40
N ASN A 56 -0.24 14.84 -20.39
CA ASN A 56 -0.82 15.31 -21.66
C ASN A 56 -1.57 14.21 -22.44
N GLY A 57 -1.29 12.93 -22.17
CA GLY A 57 -2.04 11.78 -22.70
C GLY A 57 -3.40 11.55 -22.05
N TYR A 58 -3.66 12.14 -20.88
CA TYR A 58 -4.90 12.02 -20.10
C TYR A 58 -5.66 13.34 -20.10
N LYS A 59 -6.05 13.83 -21.28
CA LYS A 59 -6.81 15.07 -21.41
C LYS A 59 -8.21 14.88 -20.82
N GLY A 60 -8.44 15.47 -19.65
CA GLY A 60 -9.77 15.51 -19.05
C GLY A 60 -10.76 16.25 -19.94
N GLY A 61 -12.05 15.95 -19.76
CA GLY A 61 -13.14 16.69 -20.41
C GLY A 61 -13.41 18.04 -19.74
N ASN A 62 -14.43 18.75 -20.23
CA ASN A 62 -14.83 20.05 -19.67
C ASN A 62 -15.41 19.89 -18.25
N GLY A 63 -14.57 20.13 -17.24
CA GLY A 63 -14.96 20.29 -15.84
C GLY A 63 -14.38 19.24 -14.89
N LEU A 64 -14.17 19.65 -13.64
CA LEU A 64 -13.63 18.83 -12.57
C LEU A 64 -14.76 18.31 -11.63
N PRO A 65 -14.55 17.17 -10.94
CA PRO A 65 -13.47 16.19 -11.19
C PRO A 65 -13.70 15.43 -12.50
N TYR A 66 -12.61 15.05 -13.16
CA TYR A 66 -12.60 14.14 -14.30
C TYR A 66 -11.72 12.95 -13.93
N ALA A 67 -12.21 11.73 -14.13
CA ALA A 67 -11.55 10.51 -13.73
C ALA A 67 -11.34 9.60 -14.94
N PHE A 68 -10.24 8.86 -14.90
CA PHE A 68 -9.94 7.73 -15.77
C PHE A 68 -9.89 6.49 -14.89
N VAL A 69 -10.58 5.42 -15.29
CA VAL A 69 -10.46 4.11 -14.65
C VAL A 69 -9.60 3.24 -15.55
N VAL A 70 -8.48 2.79 -14.99
CA VAL A 70 -7.57 1.85 -15.64
C VAL A 70 -7.90 0.46 -15.09
N GLY A 71 -8.22 -0.47 -15.98
CA GLY A 71 -8.48 -1.86 -15.63
C GLY A 71 -7.20 -2.59 -15.20
N PRO A 72 -7.33 -3.79 -14.62
CA PRO A 72 -6.18 -4.59 -14.19
C PRO A 72 -5.30 -5.08 -15.33
N ASP A 73 -5.74 -4.94 -16.59
CA ASP A 73 -4.97 -5.18 -17.81
C ASP A 73 -4.20 -3.93 -18.30
N GLY A 74 -4.21 -2.84 -17.53
CA GLY A 74 -3.52 -1.59 -17.85
C GLY A 74 -4.24 -0.71 -18.87
N LYS A 75 -5.44 -1.09 -19.32
CA LYS A 75 -6.21 -0.33 -20.32
C LYS A 75 -7.20 0.61 -19.66
N VAL A 76 -7.45 1.77 -20.28
CA VAL A 76 -8.55 2.66 -19.85
C VAL A 76 -9.88 1.98 -20.20
N VAL A 77 -10.67 1.65 -19.19
CA VAL A 77 -11.99 1.03 -19.34
C VAL A 77 -13.12 2.05 -19.21
N TRP A 78 -12.84 3.21 -18.62
CA TRP A 78 -13.83 4.27 -18.44
C TRP A 78 -13.18 5.64 -18.26
N GLN A 79 -13.87 6.70 -18.72
CA GLN A 79 -13.50 8.09 -18.46
C GLN A 79 -14.73 8.98 -18.31
N GLY A 80 -14.68 9.98 -17.43
CA GLY A 80 -15.80 10.90 -17.22
C GLY A 80 -15.83 11.55 -15.83
N ARG A 81 -16.98 12.11 -15.45
CA ARG A 81 -17.14 12.90 -14.21
C ARG A 81 -17.87 12.17 -13.07
N SER A 82 -18.60 11.09 -13.39
CA SER A 82 -19.45 10.36 -12.43
C SER A 82 -19.65 8.92 -12.86
N GLY A 83 -19.84 7.99 -11.93
CA GLY A 83 -20.08 6.57 -12.25
C GLY A 83 -18.83 5.69 -12.24
N TYR A 84 -17.63 6.28 -12.15
CA TYR A 84 -16.36 5.55 -11.98
C TYR A 84 -16.39 4.54 -10.83
N GLY A 85 -17.11 4.83 -9.74
CA GLY A 85 -17.16 3.93 -8.58
C GLY A 85 -17.70 2.54 -8.91
N ALA A 86 -18.76 2.46 -9.70
CA ALA A 86 -19.31 1.17 -10.14
C ALA A 86 -18.33 0.43 -11.05
N VAL A 87 -17.69 1.14 -11.97
CA VAL A 87 -16.67 0.58 -12.87
C VAL A 87 -15.47 0.05 -12.07
N CYS A 88 -14.99 0.78 -11.07
CA CYS A 88 -13.91 0.31 -10.20
C CYS A 88 -14.29 -1.01 -9.52
N LEU A 89 -15.52 -1.15 -9.02
CA LEU A 89 -15.97 -2.38 -8.36
C LEU A 89 -16.05 -3.56 -9.35
N GLU A 90 -16.57 -3.33 -10.55
CA GLU A 90 -16.58 -4.35 -11.62
C GLU A 90 -15.15 -4.79 -12.00
N GLN A 91 -14.21 -3.84 -12.12
CA GLN A 91 -12.82 -4.18 -12.43
C GLN A 91 -12.11 -4.92 -11.29
N LEU A 92 -12.44 -4.61 -10.04
CA LEU A 92 -11.92 -5.31 -8.87
C LEU A 92 -12.36 -6.77 -8.81
N GLU A 93 -13.55 -7.11 -9.32
CA GLU A 93 -14.03 -8.50 -9.38
C GLU A 93 -13.20 -9.38 -10.32
N ARG A 94 -12.49 -8.77 -11.27
CA ARG A 94 -11.56 -9.47 -12.17
C ARG A 94 -10.24 -9.84 -11.48
N ILE A 95 -9.91 -9.24 -10.33
CA ILE A 95 -8.63 -9.45 -9.65
C ILE A 95 -8.72 -10.70 -8.79
N LYS A 96 -8.10 -11.79 -9.26
CA LYS A 96 -7.97 -13.04 -8.51
C LYS A 96 -6.86 -13.01 -7.47
N TYR A 97 -5.78 -12.29 -7.78
CA TYR A 97 -4.56 -12.26 -6.96
C TYR A 97 -4.12 -10.82 -6.65
N PRO A 98 -4.72 -10.16 -5.64
CA PRO A 98 -4.34 -8.81 -5.24
C PRO A 98 -2.82 -8.65 -5.02
N GLY A 99 -2.25 -7.58 -5.57
CA GLY A 99 -0.83 -7.25 -5.45
C GLY A 99 0.14 -8.03 -6.35
N LEU A 100 -0.29 -9.17 -6.93
CA LEU A 100 0.57 -9.99 -7.78
C LEU A 100 0.87 -9.28 -9.11
N GLY A 101 -0.11 -8.60 -9.70
CA GLY A 101 0.04 -7.87 -10.97
C GLY A 101 -0.25 -8.73 -12.21
N LYS A 102 -0.84 -9.92 -12.03
CA LYS A 102 -1.37 -10.78 -13.10
C LYS A 102 -2.82 -11.16 -12.80
N LEU A 103 -3.62 -11.26 -13.87
CA LEU A 103 -5.02 -11.70 -13.79
C LEU A 103 -5.15 -13.21 -13.76
N GLU A 104 -4.31 -13.90 -14.52
CA GLU A 104 -4.27 -15.34 -14.64
C GLU A 104 -2.83 -15.82 -14.47
N VAL A 105 -2.70 -17.05 -14.00
CA VAL A 105 -1.43 -17.78 -13.93
C VAL A 105 -1.66 -19.19 -14.47
N ALA A 106 -0.58 -19.88 -14.83
CA ALA A 106 -0.61 -21.29 -15.19
C ALA A 106 -1.31 -22.12 -14.08
N PRO A 107 -2.06 -23.18 -14.42
CA PRO A 107 -2.81 -23.99 -13.45
C PRO A 107 -1.96 -24.47 -12.27
N GLU A 108 -0.70 -24.80 -12.52
CA GLU A 108 0.27 -25.28 -11.54
C GLU A 108 0.68 -24.19 -10.54
N CYS A 109 0.63 -22.92 -10.96
CA CYS A 109 0.95 -21.74 -10.15
C CYS A 109 -0.23 -21.22 -9.32
N VAL A 110 -1.46 -21.73 -9.51
CA VAL A 110 -2.67 -21.22 -8.82
C VAL A 110 -2.49 -21.26 -7.30
N LYS A 111 -1.89 -22.33 -6.76
CA LYS A 111 -1.65 -22.44 -5.31
C LYS A 111 -0.71 -21.34 -4.80
N ALA A 112 0.41 -21.13 -5.49
CA ALA A 112 1.39 -20.10 -5.14
C ALA A 112 0.81 -18.68 -5.27
N ALA A 113 0.04 -18.42 -6.33
CA ALA A 113 -0.61 -17.13 -6.56
C ALA A 113 -1.69 -16.82 -5.50
N THR A 114 -2.46 -17.82 -5.07
CA THR A 114 -3.43 -17.68 -3.97
C THR A 114 -2.72 -17.40 -2.64
N ALA A 115 -1.64 -18.14 -2.33
CA ALA A 115 -0.86 -17.87 -1.12
C ALA A 115 -0.30 -16.43 -1.11
N PHE A 116 0.16 -15.93 -2.26
CA PHE A 116 0.60 -14.54 -2.40
C PHE A 116 -0.54 -13.56 -2.09
N ALA A 117 -1.72 -13.80 -2.66
CA ALA A 117 -2.92 -12.98 -2.46
C ALA A 117 -3.39 -12.92 -1.00
N GLU A 118 -3.21 -14.01 -0.27
CA GLU A 118 -3.53 -14.13 1.16
C GLU A 118 -2.43 -13.53 2.08
N GLY A 119 -1.32 -13.08 1.50
CA GLY A 119 -0.18 -12.53 2.24
C GLY A 119 0.75 -13.59 2.84
N ASP A 120 0.59 -14.87 2.47
CA ASP A 120 1.53 -15.94 2.79
C ASP A 120 2.66 -15.98 1.74
N PHE A 121 3.55 -14.99 1.82
CA PHE A 121 4.65 -14.83 0.89
C PHE A 121 5.69 -15.96 0.99
N ALA A 122 5.89 -16.53 2.19
CA ALA A 122 6.76 -17.68 2.39
C ALA A 122 6.20 -18.92 1.66
N GLY A 123 4.92 -19.25 1.87
CA GLY A 123 4.24 -20.34 1.18
C GLY A 123 4.18 -20.13 -0.33
N ALA A 124 3.87 -18.89 -0.77
CA ALA A 124 3.86 -18.53 -2.19
C ALA A 124 5.20 -18.79 -2.86
N ARG A 125 6.31 -18.37 -2.24
CA ARG A 125 7.66 -18.57 -2.78
C ARG A 125 8.05 -20.04 -2.78
N GLU A 126 7.76 -20.79 -1.71
CA GLU A 126 8.05 -22.22 -1.62
C GLU A 126 7.31 -23.02 -2.70
N ASP A 127 6.01 -22.78 -2.87
CA ASP A 127 5.21 -23.47 -3.89
C ASP A 127 5.64 -23.08 -5.30
N ALA A 128 5.98 -21.81 -5.55
CA ALA A 128 6.50 -21.38 -6.85
C ALA A 128 7.85 -22.04 -7.19
N VAL A 129 8.77 -22.17 -6.23
CA VAL A 129 10.03 -22.91 -6.44
C VAL A 129 9.77 -24.37 -6.81
N LYS A 130 8.82 -25.04 -6.13
CA LYS A 130 8.43 -26.42 -6.46
C LYS A 130 7.86 -26.54 -7.88
N VAL A 131 7.06 -25.58 -8.33
CA VAL A 131 6.54 -25.56 -9.71
C VAL A 131 7.69 -25.43 -10.70
N LYS A 132 8.63 -24.52 -10.46
CA LYS A 132 9.81 -24.35 -11.32
C LYS A 132 10.65 -25.63 -11.44
N GLU A 133 10.75 -26.41 -10.38
CA GLU A 133 11.49 -27.68 -10.38
C GLU A 133 10.71 -28.83 -11.05
N LYS A 134 9.42 -28.97 -10.77
CA LYS A 134 8.59 -30.10 -11.24
C LYS A 134 8.08 -29.93 -12.66
N GLU A 135 7.80 -28.70 -13.05
CA GLU A 135 7.19 -28.34 -14.33
C GLU A 135 8.24 -27.68 -15.26
N ALA A 136 9.50 -28.11 -15.14
CA ALA A 136 10.63 -27.48 -15.84
C ALA A 136 10.47 -27.42 -17.37
N ASP A 137 9.70 -28.34 -17.96
CA ASP A 137 9.40 -28.37 -19.39
C ASP A 137 8.18 -27.51 -19.78
N ASN A 138 7.40 -27.03 -18.82
CA ASN A 138 6.26 -26.14 -19.03
C ASN A 138 6.71 -24.67 -18.89
N ALA A 139 7.11 -24.08 -20.02
CA ALA A 139 7.63 -22.72 -20.05
C ALA A 139 6.66 -21.67 -19.45
N ALA A 140 5.34 -21.85 -19.60
CA ALA A 140 4.36 -20.94 -19.02
C ALA A 140 4.30 -21.04 -17.50
N ALA A 141 4.28 -22.26 -16.96
CA ALA A 141 4.31 -22.49 -15.51
C ALA A 141 5.62 -22.00 -14.88
N VAL A 142 6.77 -22.23 -15.52
CA VAL A 142 8.06 -21.72 -15.06
C VAL A 142 8.07 -20.19 -15.04
N ALA A 143 7.61 -19.53 -16.10
CA ALA A 143 7.58 -18.07 -16.18
C ALA A 143 6.66 -17.44 -15.12
N ASP A 144 5.51 -18.06 -14.82
CA ASP A 144 4.60 -17.58 -13.78
C ASP A 144 5.16 -17.84 -12.37
N ALA A 145 5.81 -18.98 -12.14
CA ALA A 145 6.50 -19.28 -10.89
C ALA A 145 7.63 -18.28 -10.61
N GLU A 146 8.47 -17.99 -11.61
CA GLU A 146 9.53 -16.99 -11.51
C GLU A 146 8.98 -15.60 -11.23
N PHE A 147 7.89 -15.23 -11.91
CA PHE A 147 7.21 -13.97 -11.64
C PHE A 147 6.71 -13.88 -10.19
N ILE A 148 6.08 -14.93 -9.65
CA ILE A 148 5.62 -14.95 -8.25
C ILE A 148 6.81 -14.78 -7.28
N ILE A 149 7.92 -15.49 -7.52
CA ILE A 149 9.14 -15.37 -6.71
C ILE A 149 9.67 -13.94 -6.76
N GLU A 150 9.78 -13.34 -7.95
CA GLU A 150 10.23 -11.96 -8.12
C GLU A 150 9.33 -10.97 -7.36
N ARG A 151 8.01 -11.17 -7.38
CA ARG A 151 7.06 -10.32 -6.66
C ARG A 151 7.22 -10.43 -5.13
N VAL A 152 7.49 -11.63 -4.61
CA VAL A 152 7.81 -11.82 -3.18
C VAL A 152 9.12 -11.11 -2.83
N ASP A 153 10.17 -11.33 -3.63
CA ASP A 153 11.49 -10.75 -3.39
C ASP A 153 11.45 -9.22 -3.49
N ALA A 154 10.68 -8.66 -4.43
CA ALA A 154 10.45 -7.21 -4.56
C ALA A 154 9.70 -6.63 -3.36
N LYS A 155 8.72 -7.35 -2.79
CA LYS A 155 8.02 -6.94 -1.56
C LYS A 155 8.98 -6.92 -0.37
N ILE A 156 9.85 -7.92 -0.23
CA ILE A 156 10.89 -7.96 0.80
C ILE A 156 11.86 -6.78 0.63
N ALA A 157 12.36 -6.55 -0.59
CA ALA A 157 13.25 -5.44 -0.90
C ALA A 157 12.60 -4.08 -0.57
N SER A 158 11.32 -3.91 -0.89
CA SER A 158 10.57 -2.70 -0.55
C SER A 158 10.45 -2.48 0.96
N LEU A 159 10.17 -3.54 1.73
CA LEU A 159 10.11 -3.45 3.20
C LEU A 159 11.48 -3.11 3.78
N ARG A 160 12.55 -3.72 3.28
CA ARG A 160 13.93 -3.39 3.69
C ARG A 160 14.28 -1.94 3.40
N ALA A 161 13.99 -1.45 2.19
CA ALA A 161 14.22 -0.04 1.84
C ALA A 161 13.43 0.92 2.75
N LYS A 162 12.19 0.59 3.12
CA LYS A 162 11.41 1.37 4.09
C LYS A 162 12.03 1.37 5.49
N ILE A 163 12.53 0.22 5.96
CA ILE A 163 13.23 0.11 7.24
C ILE A 163 14.46 1.02 7.24
N ASP A 164 15.28 0.97 6.19
CA ASP A 164 16.50 1.76 6.09
C ASP A 164 16.22 3.27 5.98
N ASP A 165 15.22 3.67 5.19
CA ASP A 165 14.77 5.05 5.10
C ASP A 165 14.19 5.56 6.44
N ALA A 166 13.45 4.73 7.17
CA ALA A 166 12.95 5.07 8.49
C ALA A 166 14.09 5.21 9.52
N LYS A 167 15.02 4.27 9.57
CA LYS A 167 16.20 4.31 10.46
C LYS A 167 17.08 5.54 10.17
N SER A 168 17.37 5.83 8.90
CA SER A 168 18.21 6.99 8.51
C SER A 168 17.59 8.33 8.90
N LYS A 169 16.26 8.41 8.94
CA LYS A 169 15.50 9.59 9.39
C LYS A 169 15.11 9.54 10.87
N ARG A 170 15.65 8.60 11.65
CA ARG A 170 15.34 8.39 13.08
C ARG A 170 13.86 8.15 13.38
N ARG A 171 13.09 7.67 12.40
CA ARG A 171 11.70 7.26 12.59
C ARG A 171 11.65 5.83 13.14
N TYR A 172 12.18 5.64 14.34
CA TYR A 172 12.42 4.30 14.88
C TYR A 172 11.14 3.50 15.15
N LEU A 173 10.03 4.15 15.49
CA LEU A 173 8.73 3.46 15.63
C LEU A 173 8.24 2.92 14.27
N GLU A 174 8.41 3.67 13.19
CA GLU A 174 8.06 3.23 11.82
C GLU A 174 8.97 2.08 11.37
N ALA A 175 10.28 2.21 11.59
CA ALA A 175 11.23 1.13 11.32
C ALA A 175 10.87 -0.15 12.09
N LEU A 176 10.53 -0.02 13.38
CA LEU A 176 10.13 -1.14 14.22
C LEU A 176 8.87 -1.84 13.68
N ARG A 177 7.82 -1.08 13.37
CA ARG A 177 6.57 -1.64 12.82
C ARG A 177 6.80 -2.36 11.50
N THR A 178 7.68 -1.82 10.66
CA THR A 178 8.02 -2.45 9.37
C THR A 178 8.85 -3.73 9.57
N LEU A 179 9.74 -3.78 10.56
CA LEU A 179 10.44 -5.01 10.97
C LEU A 179 9.46 -6.05 11.55
N GLU A 180 8.43 -5.63 12.28
CA GLU A 180 7.36 -6.50 12.79
C GLU A 180 6.47 -7.04 11.66
N GLU A 181 6.22 -6.26 10.61
CA GLU A 181 5.57 -6.75 9.38
C GLU A 181 6.43 -7.83 8.70
N LEU A 182 7.72 -7.56 8.50
CA LEU A 182 8.64 -8.48 7.82
C LEU A 182 8.93 -9.76 8.63
N SER A 183 8.89 -9.69 9.97
CA SER A 183 8.99 -10.86 10.85
C SER A 183 7.64 -11.55 11.12
N GLY A 184 6.58 -11.05 10.50
CA GLY A 184 5.21 -11.53 10.67
C GLY A 184 4.93 -12.89 10.03
N LYS A 185 3.69 -13.36 10.17
CA LYS A 185 3.26 -14.68 9.70
C LYS A 185 3.49 -14.89 8.20
N GLY A 186 3.35 -13.84 7.39
CA GLY A 186 3.47 -13.93 5.93
C GLY A 186 4.87 -14.29 5.43
N PHE A 187 5.92 -14.09 6.23
CA PHE A 187 7.30 -14.42 5.88
C PHE A 187 7.88 -15.53 6.75
N LYS A 188 7.03 -16.24 7.51
CA LYS A 188 7.46 -17.22 8.50
C LYS A 188 8.30 -18.33 7.85
N GLY A 189 9.47 -18.61 8.44
CA GLY A 189 10.39 -19.63 7.95
C GLY A 189 11.37 -19.15 6.89
N MET A 190 11.28 -17.88 6.47
CA MET A 190 12.30 -17.24 5.64
C MET A 190 13.40 -16.63 6.52
N GLU A 191 14.66 -16.75 6.10
CA GLU A 191 15.81 -16.17 6.82
C GLU A 191 15.64 -14.67 7.08
N VAL A 192 15.08 -13.94 6.11
CA VAL A 192 14.82 -12.49 6.23
C VAL A 192 13.86 -12.15 7.35
N ALA A 193 12.92 -13.03 7.69
CA ALA A 193 11.97 -12.82 8.78
C ALA A 193 12.63 -13.01 10.15
N ASP A 194 13.53 -13.99 10.27
CA ASP A 194 14.31 -14.21 11.49
C ASP A 194 15.29 -13.06 11.73
N GLN A 195 15.99 -12.60 10.69
CA GLN A 195 16.84 -11.41 10.75
C GLN A 195 16.03 -10.17 11.17
N ALA A 196 14.85 -9.93 10.56
CA ALA A 196 13.99 -8.81 10.92
C ALA A 196 13.50 -8.88 12.37
N LYS A 197 13.23 -10.08 12.88
CA LYS A 197 12.81 -10.31 14.27
C LYS A 197 13.91 -9.94 15.26
N ASP A 198 15.15 -10.31 14.97
CA ASP A 198 16.28 -10.01 15.84
C ASP A 198 16.65 -8.52 15.77
N GLU A 199 16.63 -7.92 14.58
CA GLU A 199 16.77 -6.46 14.42
C GLU A 199 15.67 -5.69 15.18
N ALA A 200 14.42 -6.16 15.17
CA ALA A 200 13.33 -5.53 15.92
C ALA A 200 13.58 -5.54 17.43
N LYS A 201 14.15 -6.64 17.97
CA LYS A 201 14.51 -6.74 19.39
C LYS A 201 15.63 -5.76 19.75
N GLU A 202 16.69 -5.70 18.94
CA GLU A 202 17.80 -4.78 19.19
C GLU A 202 17.34 -3.33 19.08
N LEU A 203 16.55 -2.98 18.06
CA LEU A 203 16.01 -1.63 17.90
C LEU A 203 15.15 -1.21 19.10
N LYS A 204 14.29 -2.11 19.61
CA LYS A 204 13.50 -1.88 20.84
C LYS A 204 14.35 -1.63 22.07
N LYS A 205 15.53 -2.23 22.14
CA LYS A 205 16.47 -2.09 23.26
C LYS A 205 17.27 -0.80 23.16
N GLU A 206 17.84 -0.53 21.99
CA GLU A 206 18.67 0.65 21.74
C GLU A 206 17.88 1.95 21.75
N GLN A 207 16.70 1.96 21.13
CA GLN A 207 15.87 3.16 20.94
C GLN A 207 14.62 3.14 21.82
N LYS A 208 14.69 2.43 22.95
CA LYS A 208 13.55 2.19 23.86
C LYS A 208 12.79 3.46 24.22
N ASP A 209 13.50 4.50 24.63
CA ASP A 209 12.89 5.71 25.14
C ASP A 209 12.30 6.56 24.02
N GLU A 210 12.96 6.63 22.86
CA GLU A 210 12.43 7.31 21.68
C GLU A 210 11.19 6.61 21.13
N ILE A 211 11.22 5.28 21.02
CA ILE A 211 10.05 4.48 20.61
C ILE A 211 8.88 4.73 21.57
N LYS A 212 9.12 4.70 22.89
CA LYS A 212 8.07 4.99 23.88
C LYS A 212 7.52 6.40 23.77
N ALA A 213 8.38 7.39 23.54
CA ALA A 213 7.94 8.78 23.37
C ALA A 213 7.02 8.93 22.14
N TRP A 214 7.39 8.29 21.02
CA TRP A 214 6.54 8.27 19.82
C TRP A 214 5.21 7.54 20.04
N GLU A 215 5.21 6.40 20.72
CA GLU A 215 3.97 5.68 21.07
C GLU A 215 3.05 6.50 21.98
N GLN A 216 3.61 7.26 22.94
CA GLN A 216 2.84 8.16 23.79
C GLN A 216 2.27 9.33 22.99
N LEU A 217 3.06 9.90 22.07
CA LEU A 217 2.60 10.95 21.18
C LEU A 217 1.43 10.51 20.32
N GLU A 218 1.51 9.34 19.68
CA GLU A 218 0.40 8.80 18.89
C GLU A 218 -0.88 8.64 19.73
N LYS A 219 -0.76 8.08 20.93
CA LYS A 219 -1.91 7.94 21.86
C LYS A 219 -2.50 9.29 22.25
N THR A 220 -1.66 10.29 22.52
CA THR A 220 -2.13 11.65 22.84
C THR A 220 -2.81 12.30 21.64
N VAL A 221 -2.28 12.12 20.43
CA VAL A 221 -2.91 12.63 19.20
C VAL A 221 -4.29 11.99 18.99
N GLU A 222 -4.38 10.66 19.05
CA GLU A 222 -5.66 9.94 18.91
C GLU A 222 -6.69 10.33 19.99
N ALA A 223 -6.23 10.54 21.22
CA ALA A 223 -7.10 11.00 22.31
C ALA A 223 -7.59 12.43 22.08
N ASN A 224 -6.74 13.30 21.53
CA ASN A 224 -7.07 14.70 21.24
C ASN A 224 -8.02 14.86 20.05
N GLU A 225 -7.95 13.98 19.06
CA GLU A 225 -8.95 13.93 17.97
C GLU A 225 -10.36 13.62 18.47
N LYS A 226 -10.46 12.88 19.59
CA LYS A 226 -11.72 12.49 20.22
C LYS A 226 -12.18 13.46 21.32
N ALA A 227 -11.35 14.44 21.68
CA ALA A 227 -11.64 15.40 22.75
C ALA A 227 -12.69 16.42 22.31
N ARG A 228 -13.59 16.80 23.23
CA ARG A 228 -14.70 17.72 22.94
C ARG A 228 -14.29 19.18 22.98
N ASP A 229 -13.31 19.52 23.83
CA ASP A 229 -12.82 20.87 24.02
C ASP A 229 -11.32 20.90 24.40
N ASP A 230 -10.78 22.12 24.51
CA ASP A 230 -9.37 22.33 24.82
C ASP A 230 -9.01 22.01 26.28
N ALA A 231 -9.98 21.97 27.19
CA ALA A 231 -9.74 21.55 28.57
C ALA A 231 -9.50 20.03 28.63
N ASP A 232 -10.23 19.25 27.81
CA ASP A 232 -10.02 17.81 27.66
C ASP A 232 -8.70 17.51 26.94
N LYS A 233 -8.31 18.27 25.91
CA LYS A 233 -6.99 18.11 25.27
C LYS A 233 -5.83 18.34 26.24
N LYS A 234 -5.93 19.33 27.13
CA LYS A 234 -4.91 19.60 28.16
C LYS A 234 -4.74 18.45 29.15
N LYS A 235 -5.78 17.66 29.42
CA LYS A 235 -5.69 16.47 30.29
C LYS A 235 -4.94 15.31 29.63
N ASN A 236 -4.90 15.27 28.29
CA ASN A 236 -4.29 14.20 27.50
C ASN A 236 -2.80 14.46 27.17
N LEU A 237 -2.26 15.62 27.52
CA LEU A 237 -0.85 15.95 27.29
C LEU A 237 0.07 14.94 27.99
N ILE A 238 1.12 14.54 27.28
CA ILE A 238 2.19 13.68 27.81
C ILE A 238 2.79 14.39 29.03
N LYS A 239 2.85 13.68 30.16
CA LYS A 239 3.44 14.17 31.42
C LYS A 239 4.90 13.77 31.55
#